data_AF-A0A7W1QWQ5-F1
#
_entry.id   AF-A0A7W1QWQ5-F1
#
_cell.length_a   1.000
_cell.length_b   1.000
_cell.length_c   1.000
_cell.angle_alpha   90.00
_cell.angle_beta   90.00
_cell.angle_gamma   90.00
#
_symmetry.space_group_name_H-M   'P 1'
#
loop_
_entity.id
_entity.type
_entity.pdbx_description
1 polymer ?
#
loop_
_entity_poly.entity_id
_entity_poly.type
_entity_poly.pdbx_seq_one_letter_code
_entity_poly.pdbx_strand_id
1 'polypeptide(L)'
;LWQVWAFVAPGLYQHEKRLVTPVIVSSVAFFVIGMAFAYFFVFPVMFSFFAGYTPPGVQMMTDIDKYLSFVLAMFLAFGLTFEVPIIVLVLVRMRVVSLEKLRSIRSYVIVGAFVLGAIFTPPDVLSQLMLAVPLWVLYELGLFLARFISVPAPEGEDAADPAA
;
A
#
# COMPACT_ATOMS: atom_id res chain seq x y z
N LEU A 1 -10.21 3.40 -7.74
CA LEU A 1 -10.48 2.42 -6.65
C LEU A 1 -11.75 1.61 -6.90
N TRP A 2 -12.94 2.21 -7.03
CA TRP A 2 -14.19 1.46 -7.29
C TRP A 2 -14.09 0.49 -8.47
N GLN A 3 -13.60 0.94 -9.63
CA GLN A 3 -13.45 0.09 -10.82
C GLN A 3 -12.45 -1.06 -10.63
N VAL A 4 -11.35 -0.80 -9.90
CA VAL A 4 -10.33 -1.82 -9.60
C VAL A 4 -10.91 -2.90 -8.69
N TRP A 5 -11.58 -2.48 -7.61
CA TRP A 5 -12.24 -3.42 -6.69
C TRP A 5 -13.44 -4.11 -7.31
N ALA A 6 -14.18 -3.45 -8.22
CA ALA A 6 -15.28 -4.07 -8.97
C ALA A 6 -14.79 -5.16 -9.93
N PHE A 7 -13.56 -5.05 -10.45
CA PHE A 7 -12.91 -6.10 -11.26
C PHE A 7 -12.40 -7.26 -10.39
N VAL A 8 -11.95 -6.98 -9.17
CA VAL A 8 -11.51 -8.02 -8.21
C VAL A 8 -12.68 -8.70 -7.49
N ALA A 9 -13.81 -7.99 -7.33
CA ALA A 9 -15.04 -8.46 -6.71
C ALA A 9 -15.57 -9.82 -7.23
N PRO A 10 -15.56 -10.15 -8.53
CA PRO A 10 -15.95 -11.48 -8.99
C PRO A 10 -15.06 -12.63 -8.47
N GLY A 11 -13.82 -12.35 -8.06
CA GLY A 11 -12.94 -13.29 -7.37
C GLY A 11 -13.13 -13.32 -5.84
N LEU A 12 -13.75 -12.28 -5.28
CA LEU A 12 -14.05 -12.15 -3.85
C LEU A 12 -15.33 -12.92 -3.52
N TYR A 13 -15.25 -14.25 -3.50
CA TYR A 13 -16.32 -15.20 -3.15
C TYR A 13 -17.67 -14.95 -3.84
N GLN A 14 -18.02 -15.85 -4.78
CA GLN A 14 -19.28 -15.91 -5.54
C GLN A 14 -20.59 -15.80 -4.70
N HIS A 15 -20.54 -15.78 -3.36
CA HIS A 15 -21.71 -15.79 -2.48
C HIS A 15 -21.76 -14.68 -1.41
N GLU A 16 -20.76 -13.79 -1.26
CA GLU A 16 -20.80 -12.67 -0.28
C GLU A 16 -20.49 -11.31 -0.91
N LYS A 17 -21.41 -10.80 -1.74
CA LYS A 17 -21.39 -9.40 -2.23
C LYS A 17 -21.30 -8.35 -1.11
N ARG A 18 -21.58 -8.73 0.15
CA ARG A 18 -21.57 -7.84 1.32
C ARG A 18 -20.17 -7.50 1.83
N LEU A 19 -19.14 -8.28 1.49
CA LEU A 19 -17.75 -8.01 1.91
C LEU A 19 -16.99 -7.05 0.97
N VAL A 20 -17.49 -6.83 -0.25
CA VAL A 20 -16.89 -5.87 -1.19
C VAL A 20 -17.00 -4.43 -0.66
N THR A 21 -18.16 -4.08 -0.08
CA THR A 21 -18.43 -2.73 0.43
C THR A 21 -17.48 -2.30 1.56
N PRO A 22 -17.26 -3.06 2.65
CA PRO A 22 -16.32 -2.66 3.70
C PRO A 22 -14.87 -2.61 3.20
N VAL A 23 -14.48 -3.46 2.25
CA VAL A 23 -13.15 -3.41 1.64
C VAL A 23 -12.94 -2.13 0.85
N ILE A 24 -13.90 -1.74 0.00
CA ILE A 24 -13.81 -0.50 -0.77
C ILE A 24 -13.77 0.72 0.16
N VAL A 25 -14.63 0.76 1.19
CA VAL A 25 -14.64 1.86 2.15
C VAL A 25 -13.31 1.94 2.91
N SER A 26 -12.76 0.80 3.33
CA SER A 26 -11.46 0.73 4.00
C SER A 26 -10.32 1.18 3.09
N SER A 27 -10.31 0.75 1.82
CA SER A 27 -9.35 1.18 0.80
C SER A 27 -9.38 2.69 0.61
N VAL A 28 -10.57 3.27 0.38
CA VAL A 28 -10.72 4.73 0.24
C VAL A 28 -10.25 5.47 1.50
N ALA A 29 -10.59 4.97 2.69
CA ALA A 29 -10.13 5.54 3.95
C ALA A 29 -8.60 5.49 4.09
N PHE A 30 -7.98 4.33 3.80
CA PHE A 30 -6.53 4.15 3.84
C PHE A 30 -5.82 5.04 2.80
N PHE A 31 -6.39 5.19 1.60
CA PHE A 31 -5.86 6.09 0.58
C PHE A 31 -5.84 7.55 1.05
N VAL A 32 -6.94 8.01 1.68
CA VAL A 32 -7.01 9.36 2.27
C VAL A 32 -6.05 9.52 3.43
N ILE A 33 -5.91 8.51 4.30
CA ILE A 33 -4.91 8.51 5.38
C ILE A 33 -3.50 8.56 4.81
N GLY A 34 -3.22 7.84 3.72
CA GLY A 34 -1.92 7.87 3.04
C GLY A 34 -1.58 9.24 2.47
N MET A 35 -2.55 9.91 1.84
CA MET A 35 -2.39 11.30 1.39
C MET A 35 -2.16 12.24 2.58
N ALA A 36 -2.94 12.10 3.66
CA ALA A 36 -2.76 12.92 4.87
C ALA A 36 -1.36 12.69 5.48
N PHE A 37 -0.88 11.46 5.53
CA PHE A 37 0.46 11.13 6.00
C PHE A 37 1.55 11.79 5.15
N ALA A 38 1.41 11.76 3.82
CA ALA A 38 2.32 12.45 2.92
C ALA A 38 2.37 13.97 3.19
N TYR A 39 1.20 14.60 3.37
CA TYR A 39 1.11 16.03 3.61
C TYR A 39 1.65 16.47 4.98
N PHE A 40 1.26 15.77 6.06
CA PHE A 40 1.56 16.20 7.43
C PHE A 40 2.90 15.70 7.96
N PHE A 41 3.43 14.58 7.46
CA PHE A 41 4.68 14.01 7.97
C PHE A 41 5.80 14.08 6.93
N VAL A 42 5.54 13.68 5.69
CA VAL A 42 6.61 13.55 4.69
C VAL A 42 7.07 14.92 4.21
N PHE A 43 6.15 15.79 3.80
CA PHE A 43 6.51 17.11 3.29
C PHE A 43 7.27 18.00 4.29
N PRO A 44 6.87 18.14 5.56
CA PRO A 44 7.61 18.98 6.50
C PRO A 44 9.06 18.51 6.69
N VAL A 45 9.26 17.20 6.81
CA VAL A 45 10.61 16.63 6.95
C VAL A 45 11.43 16.85 5.69
N MET A 46 10.85 16.60 4.51
CA MET A 46 11.51 16.83 3.23
C MET A 46 11.91 18.29 3.02
N PHE A 47 10.99 19.24 3.24
CA PHE A 47 11.31 20.66 3.10
C PHE A 47 12.31 21.15 4.15
N SER A 48 12.24 20.64 5.39
CA SER A 48 13.24 20.94 6.42
C SER A 48 14.63 20.46 6.03
N PHE A 49 14.72 19.29 5.40
CA PHE A 49 15.98 18.74 4.91
C PHE A 49 16.52 19.57 3.74
N PHE A 50 15.69 19.89 2.74
CA PHE A 50 16.13 20.73 1.64
C PHE A 50 16.55 22.14 2.11
N ALA A 51 15.85 22.72 3.08
CA ALA A 51 16.24 23.98 3.69
C ALA A 51 17.59 23.89 4.43
N GLY A 52 17.86 22.77 5.13
CA GLY A 52 19.12 22.55 5.84
C GLY A 52 20.35 22.36 4.95
N TYR A 53 20.16 21.91 3.70
CA TYR A 53 21.24 21.78 2.70
C TYR A 53 21.46 23.03 1.86
N THR A 54 20.58 24.02 1.96
CA THR A 54 20.68 25.26 1.18
C THR A 54 21.73 26.19 1.83
N PRO A 55 22.81 26.58 1.13
CA PRO A 55 23.81 27.50 1.67
C PRO A 55 23.18 28.84 2.06
N PRO A 56 23.67 29.51 3.13
CA PRO A 56 23.15 30.81 3.52
C PRO A 56 23.32 31.81 2.36
N GLY A 57 22.21 32.34 1.86
CA GLY A 57 22.18 33.30 0.75
C GLY A 57 21.62 32.76 -0.58
N VAL A 58 21.35 31.46 -0.69
CA VAL A 58 20.64 30.90 -1.86
C VAL A 58 19.15 30.79 -1.53
N GLN A 59 18.32 31.52 -2.26
CA GLN A 59 16.86 31.36 -2.19
C GLN A 59 16.49 30.06 -2.92
N MET A 60 15.72 29.20 -2.26
CA MET A 60 15.17 28.00 -2.88
C MET A 60 14.06 28.43 -3.87
N MET A 61 14.47 28.80 -5.09
CA MET A 61 13.56 29.10 -6.18
C MET A 61 13.19 27.81 -6.90
N THR A 62 12.37 26.98 -6.26
CA THR A 62 11.80 25.79 -6.93
C THR A 62 10.77 26.24 -7.95
N ASP A 63 10.92 25.76 -9.17
CA ASP A 63 9.93 25.90 -10.22
C ASP A 63 8.59 25.30 -9.76
N ILE A 64 7.49 26.04 -9.97
CA ILE A 64 6.15 25.62 -9.53
C ILE A 64 5.70 24.34 -10.26
N ASP A 65 6.10 24.16 -11.51
CA ASP A 65 5.77 22.97 -12.28
C ASP A 65 6.47 21.73 -11.69
N LYS A 66 7.72 21.88 -11.27
CA LYS A 66 8.48 20.80 -10.61
C LYS A 66 7.93 20.50 -9.23
N TYR A 67 7.61 21.53 -8.45
CA TYR A 67 7.00 21.38 -7.13
C TYR A 67 5.65 20.65 -7.21
N LEU A 68 4.73 21.10 -8.05
CA LEU A 68 3.41 20.48 -8.18
C LEU A 68 3.50 19.05 -8.71
N SER A 69 4.33 18.81 -9.73
CA SER A 69 4.54 17.45 -10.26
C SER A 69 5.07 16.50 -9.18
N PHE A 70 6.04 16.96 -8.38
CA PHE A 70 6.61 16.18 -7.28
C PHE A 70 5.56 15.90 -6.19
N VAL A 71 4.84 16.93 -5.75
CA VAL A 71 3.80 16.81 -4.71
C VAL A 71 2.68 15.87 -5.16
N LEU A 72 2.20 15.99 -6.40
CA LEU A 72 1.17 15.11 -6.96
C LEU A 72 1.66 13.66 -7.09
N ALA A 73 2.88 13.46 -7.58
CA ALA A 73 3.48 12.14 -7.67
C ALA A 73 3.61 11.48 -6.29
N MET A 74 4.04 12.23 -5.28
CA MET A 74 4.16 11.77 -3.90
C MET A 74 2.81 11.42 -3.29
N PHE A 75 1.77 12.24 -3.50
CA PHE A 75 0.42 11.91 -3.04
C PHE A 75 -0.10 10.61 -3.65
N LEU A 76 0.11 10.40 -4.94
CA LEU A 76 -0.26 9.14 -5.59
C LEU A 76 0.55 7.97 -5.06
N ALA A 77 1.87 8.12 -4.92
CA ALA A 77 2.76 7.08 -4.42
C ALA A 77 2.40 6.64 -3.00
N PHE A 78 2.20 7.59 -2.09
CA PHE A 78 1.81 7.30 -0.70
C PHE A 78 0.37 6.79 -0.60
N GLY A 79 -0.57 7.36 -1.36
CA GLY A 79 -1.93 6.84 -1.42
C GLY A 79 -1.97 5.37 -1.84
N LEU A 80 -1.23 5.01 -2.89
CA LEU A 80 -1.11 3.61 -3.36
C LEU A 80 -0.33 2.73 -2.39
N THR A 81 0.69 3.26 -1.72
CA THR A 81 1.46 2.55 -0.68
C THR A 81 0.55 2.13 0.48
N PHE A 82 -0.37 3.00 0.90
CA PHE A 82 -1.32 2.70 1.96
C PHE A 82 -2.40 1.67 1.57
N GLU A 83 -2.52 1.29 0.30
CA GLU A 83 -3.39 0.20 -0.14
C GLU A 83 -2.74 -1.18 0.05
N VAL A 84 -1.41 -1.24 0.23
CA VAL A 84 -0.67 -2.51 0.38
C VAL A 84 -1.22 -3.40 1.51
N PRO A 85 -1.53 -2.91 2.73
CA PRO A 85 -2.13 -3.73 3.78
C PRO A 85 -3.46 -4.37 3.35
N ILE A 86 -4.31 -3.60 2.66
CA ILE A 86 -5.62 -4.07 2.18
C ILE A 86 -5.43 -5.12 1.08
N ILE A 87 -4.50 -4.89 0.15
CA ILE A 87 -4.16 -5.86 -0.90
C ILE A 87 -3.66 -7.17 -0.30
N VAL A 88 -2.74 -7.12 0.67
CA VAL A 88 -2.22 -8.32 1.36
C VAL A 88 -3.35 -9.08 2.05
N LEU A 89 -4.22 -8.38 2.76
CA LEU A 89 -5.37 -8.96 3.45
C LEU A 89 -6.32 -9.66 2.49
N VAL A 90 -6.65 -9.02 1.36
CA VAL A 90 -7.52 -9.60 0.34
C VAL A 90 -6.87 -10.80 -0.35
N LEU A 91 -5.58 -10.74 -0.68
CA LEU A 91 -4.85 -11.86 -1.30
C LEU A 91 -4.84 -13.11 -0.41
N VAL A 92 -4.59 -12.94 0.89
CA VAL A 92 -4.64 -14.04 1.86
C VAL A 92 -6.07 -14.56 2.01
N ARG A 93 -7.05 -13.66 2.09
CA ARG A 93 -8.44 -14.05 2.32
C ARG A 93 -9.09 -14.75 1.11
N MET A 94 -8.66 -14.43 -0.10
CA MET A 94 -9.05 -15.12 -1.34
C MET A 94 -8.24 -16.40 -1.60
N ARG A 95 -7.30 -16.77 -0.71
CA ARG A 95 -6.38 -17.93 -0.89
C ARG A 95 -5.54 -17.88 -2.17
N VAL A 96 -5.38 -16.72 -2.81
CA VAL A 96 -4.51 -16.55 -3.98
C VAL A 96 -3.04 -16.74 -3.58
N VAL A 97 -2.68 -16.30 -2.38
CA VAL A 97 -1.33 -16.41 -1.83
C VAL A 97 -1.40 -16.81 -0.35
N SER A 98 -0.60 -17.80 0.06
CA SER A 98 -0.49 -18.18 1.47
C SER A 98 0.31 -17.13 2.26
N LEU A 99 -0.02 -16.99 3.55
CA LEU A 99 0.69 -16.09 4.46
C LEU A 99 2.19 -16.43 4.57
N GLU A 100 2.54 -17.71 4.46
CA GLU A 100 3.91 -18.21 4.41
C GLU A 100 4.66 -17.73 3.16
N LYS A 101 4.01 -17.77 1.99
CA LYS A 101 4.59 -17.30 0.73
C LYS A 101 4.79 -15.78 0.73
N LEU A 102 3.87 -15.03 1.32
CA LEU A 102 4.05 -13.59 1.54
C LEU A 102 5.24 -13.32 2.50
N ARG A 103 5.38 -14.12 3.56
CA ARG A 103 6.55 -14.01 4.45
C ARG A 103 7.88 -14.35 3.76
N SER A 104 7.93 -15.32 2.84
CA SER A 104 9.17 -15.64 2.14
C SER A 104 9.62 -14.55 1.17
N ILE A 105 8.69 -13.72 0.67
CA ILE A 105 9.01 -12.65 -0.30
C ILE A 105 9.30 -11.28 0.33
N ARG A 106 9.50 -11.20 1.65
CA ARG A 106 9.79 -9.95 2.37
C ARG A 106 10.93 -9.15 1.75
N SER A 107 12.02 -9.83 1.37
CA SER A 107 13.17 -9.21 0.73
C SER A 107 12.81 -8.57 -0.62
N TYR A 108 11.96 -9.21 -1.42
CA TYR A 108 11.49 -8.64 -2.70
C TYR A 108 10.60 -7.41 -2.49
N VAL A 109 9.77 -7.40 -1.46
CA VAL A 109 8.93 -6.23 -1.13
C VAL A 109 9.78 -5.05 -0.70
N ILE A 110 10.84 -5.28 0.09
CA ILE A 110 11.79 -4.24 0.48
C ILE A 110 12.49 -3.67 -0.76
N VAL A 111 13.01 -4.53 -1.65
CA VAL A 111 13.63 -4.06 -2.90
C VAL A 111 12.61 -3.29 -3.76
N GLY A 112 11.38 -3.77 -3.88
CA GLY A 112 10.30 -3.07 -4.55
C GLY A 112 10.00 -1.70 -3.93
N ALA A 113 10.09 -1.57 -2.60
CA ALA A 113 9.94 -0.30 -1.90
C ALA A 113 10.99 0.72 -2.32
N PHE A 114 12.25 0.29 -2.38
CA PHE A 114 13.35 1.15 -2.80
C PHE A 114 13.25 1.51 -4.28
N VAL A 115 12.80 0.60 -5.15
CA VAL A 115 12.59 0.86 -6.57
C VAL A 115 11.45 1.87 -6.77
N LEU A 116 10.32 1.70 -6.08
CA LEU A 116 9.22 2.67 -6.12
C LEU A 116 9.67 4.03 -5.57
N GLY A 117 10.41 4.04 -4.46
CA GLY A 117 11.04 5.25 -3.92
C GLY A 117 11.86 5.96 -5.00
N ALA A 118 12.78 5.26 -5.67
CA ALA A 118 13.62 5.83 -6.71
C ALA A 118 12.88 6.33 -7.96
N ILE A 119 11.67 5.83 -8.23
CA ILE A 119 10.83 6.29 -9.35
C ILE A 119 10.09 7.58 -8.97
N PHE A 120 9.56 7.64 -7.73
CA PHE A 120 8.71 8.75 -7.29
C PHE A 120 9.48 9.89 -6.66
N THR A 121 10.62 9.62 -6.05
CA THR A 121 11.54 10.64 -5.55
C THR A 121 12.67 10.86 -6.56
N PRO A 122 13.24 12.08 -6.62
CA PRO A 122 14.52 12.31 -7.28
C PRO A 122 15.62 11.34 -6.78
N PRO A 123 16.84 11.36 -7.35
CA PRO A 123 17.96 10.53 -6.88
C PRO A 123 18.51 11.07 -5.55
N ASP A 124 17.66 11.10 -4.52
CA ASP A 124 17.93 11.57 -3.19
C ASP A 124 17.61 10.46 -2.18
N VAL A 125 18.63 10.08 -1.41
CA VAL A 125 18.59 8.89 -0.55
C VAL A 125 17.62 9.09 0.63
N LEU A 126 17.50 10.31 1.15
CA LEU A 126 16.65 10.56 2.31
C LEU A 126 15.17 10.37 1.95
N SER A 127 14.69 10.99 0.88
CA SER A 127 13.27 10.93 0.51
C SER A 127 12.90 9.53 0.04
N GLN A 128 13.84 8.84 -0.62
CA GLN A 128 13.69 7.43 -0.96
C GLN A 128 13.48 6.57 0.30
N LEU A 129 14.28 6.78 1.36
CA LEU A 129 14.13 6.08 2.64
C LEU A 129 12.83 6.46 3.34
N MET A 130 12.45 7.74 3.32
CA MET A 130 11.20 8.23 3.89
C MET A 130 9.95 7.62 3.22
N LEU A 131 10.05 7.16 1.98
CA LEU A 131 8.98 6.41 1.30
C LEU A 131 9.09 4.91 1.55
N ALA A 132 10.29 4.35 1.45
CA ALA A 132 10.52 2.91 1.58
C ALA A 132 10.21 2.38 3.00
N VAL A 133 10.54 3.14 4.04
CA VAL A 133 10.30 2.73 5.45
C VAL A 133 8.80 2.60 5.75
N PRO A 134 7.94 3.61 5.47
CA PRO A 134 6.49 3.45 5.63
C PRO A 134 5.92 2.29 4.82
N LEU A 135 6.35 2.08 3.57
CA LEU A 135 5.88 0.96 2.75
C LEU A 135 6.19 -0.39 3.43
N TRP A 136 7.41 -0.55 3.96
CA TRP A 136 7.79 -1.76 4.68
C TRP A 136 6.97 -1.97 5.96
N VAL A 137 6.78 -0.91 6.77
CA VAL A 137 5.96 -0.96 7.98
C VAL A 137 4.51 -1.33 7.66
N LEU A 138 3.94 -0.74 6.62
CA LEU A 138 2.59 -1.04 6.16
C LEU A 138 2.46 -2.48 5.65
N TYR A 139 3.46 -2.98 4.94
CA TYR A 139 3.48 -4.37 4.52
C TYR A 139 3.49 -5.34 5.71
N GLU A 140 4.32 -5.06 6.73
CA GLU A 140 4.35 -5.86 7.95
C GLU A 140 3.02 -5.79 8.71
N LEU A 141 2.40 -4.61 8.76
CA LEU A 141 1.07 -4.42 9.33
C LEU A 141 0.03 -5.26 8.58
N GLY A 142 0.08 -5.27 7.24
CA GLY A 142 -0.79 -6.11 6.40
C GLY A 142 -0.63 -7.60 6.71
N LEU A 143 0.62 -8.07 6.82
CA LEU A 143 0.93 -9.46 7.21
C LEU A 143 0.44 -9.79 8.61
N PHE A 144 0.55 -8.85 9.55
CA PHE A 144 0.08 -9.00 10.92
C PHE A 144 -1.45 -9.11 10.96
N LEU A 145 -2.17 -8.19 10.31
CA LEU A 145 -3.63 -8.21 10.22
C LEU A 145 -4.16 -9.47 9.53
N ALA A 146 -3.48 -9.92 8.46
CA ALA A 146 -3.83 -11.14 7.75
C ALA A 146 -3.70 -12.40 8.62
N ARG A 147 -2.87 -12.39 9.67
CA ARG A 147 -2.74 -13.51 10.62
C ARG A 147 -3.99 -13.68 11.49
N PHE A 148 -4.67 -12.59 11.83
CA PHE A 148 -5.86 -12.62 12.70
C PHE A 148 -7.14 -12.95 11.94
N ILE A 149 -7.12 -12.87 10.62
CA ILE A 149 -8.26 -13.24 9.79
C ILE A 149 -8.27 -14.75 9.60
N SER A 150 -9.21 -15.41 10.26
CA SER A 150 -9.50 -16.83 10.06
C SER A 150 -9.80 -17.09 8.59
N VAL A 151 -8.97 -17.92 7.97
CA VAL A 151 -9.28 -18.55 6.68
C VAL A 151 -10.50 -19.45 6.95
N PRO A 152 -11.70 -19.19 6.39
CA PRO A 152 -12.84 -20.07 6.61
C PRO A 152 -12.49 -21.45 6.10
N ALA A 153 -12.71 -22.49 6.92
CA ALA A 153 -12.58 -23.87 6.49
C ALA A 153 -13.37 -24.09 5.20
N PRO A 154 -12.93 -24.98 4.29
CA PRO A 154 -13.75 -25.36 3.16
C PRO A 154 -15.05 -25.98 3.69
N GLU A 155 -16.17 -25.27 3.56
CA GLU A 155 -17.48 -25.88 3.67
C GLU A 155 -17.80 -26.52 2.32
N GLY A 156 -17.89 -27.85 2.31
CA GLY A 156 -18.69 -28.59 1.32
C GLY A 156 -17.93 -29.18 0.14
N GLU A 157 -17.06 -30.16 0.38
CA GLU A 157 -16.88 -31.28 -0.54
C GLU A 157 -17.02 -32.61 0.22
N ASP A 158 -17.96 -32.66 1.17
CA ASP A 158 -18.49 -33.88 1.78
C ASP A 158 -20.00 -33.97 1.44
N ALA A 159 -20.31 -34.23 0.17
CA ALA A 159 -21.63 -34.69 -0.27
C ALA A 159 -21.59 -35.21 -1.72
N ALA A 160 -20.78 -36.25 -1.97
CA ALA A 160 -20.98 -37.14 -3.11
C ALA A 160 -20.82 -38.60 -2.63
N ASP A 161 -21.88 -39.02 -1.95
CA ASP A 161 -22.47 -40.37 -1.94
C ASP A 161 -21.75 -41.53 -1.21
N PRO A 162 -22.25 -41.95 -0.03
CA PRO A 162 -22.07 -43.30 0.47
C PRO A 162 -23.20 -44.21 -0.06
N ALA A 163 -22.82 -45.17 -0.91
CA ALA A 163 -23.55 -46.40 -1.28
C ALA A 163 -24.66 -46.34 -2.35
N ALA A 164 -24.34 -46.91 -3.52
CA ALA A 164 -25.19 -47.87 -4.25
C ALA A 164 -24.33 -48.75 -5.17
#